data_AF-A0A478FQS0-F1
#
_entry.id   AF-A0A478FQS0-F1
#
_cell.length_a   1.000
_cell.length_b   1.000
_cell.length_c   1.000
_cell.angle_alpha   90.00
_cell.angle_beta   90.00
_cell.angle_gamma   90.00
#
_symmetry.space_group_name_H-M   'P 1'
#
loop_
_entity.id
_entity.type
_entity.pdbx_description
1 polymer ?
#
loop_
_entity_poly.entity_id
_entity_poly.type
_entity_poly.pdbx_seq_one_letter_code
_entity_poly.pdbx_strand_id
1 'polypeptide(L)'
;MYLQGKTFNYKLVLPLLLVTGTVSSSFFGGRRSYKIITNYNSQADLLLSLGISPDYYPYQLRKSKPFDYLSNVDKYLVVNNNVSDNKKKLSRNLQAKLDSLFSKIQEFGDGLWDKTIYDAGLSHRNNEFWNQKQTSLLLLEQFVVDDYPQISDAYDILPSHKHLIITNHRASRDPFTVFGESVFNCFKASQIEQCDSVAKSFKQYVKNYDKVHVNSIYRFGRYIDFWNQFDTDDSEPSFKEWLDSEDLFNSDSHLDHEIAHRYAEAIFAEEELDLLSKWAGKGKKWTINYLQEEGPKLTHHAALEEQTMPGSTPMAEGSQRESMLFLYQTAFLIDKFTKSDSFQEAFASDSRKDAMEKALQHAAQIGKEIKERFKNIREYFKKIKVVDEKFCPENKNRQDTNSKRFGIVVFPPDSFGNGDSMMQTISRYPFLYKDIGLRQAIPDTLLKHEHHEEHDHESEEELFAVDDHGWWWNLGNINLGNSKISEFKDTVDNLIVLANEDDWKLLENSASIRGISHLLKNSSALVNDSYDLWSEGLKNPIALNLILDSLVNMFQKEYDKDFSHKSEYQKAMEWGNYWSETYLKI
;
A
#
# COMPACT_ATOMS: atom_id res chain seq x y z
N MET A 1 -48.32 -2.35 -38.87
CA MET A 1 -49.72 -1.91 -39.03
C MET A 1 -49.95 -0.81 -38.00
N TYR A 2 -49.50 0.41 -38.26
CA TYR A 2 -50.26 1.50 -38.90
C TYR A 2 -51.53 1.90 -38.14
N LEU A 3 -51.47 3.05 -37.44
CA LEU A 3 -52.41 4.15 -37.66
C LEU A 3 -51.75 5.49 -37.30
N GLN A 4 -51.70 6.38 -38.29
CA GLN A 4 -51.47 7.83 -38.14
C GLN A 4 -52.74 8.44 -37.50
N GLY A 5 -52.78 9.64 -36.92
CA GLY A 5 -51.81 10.74 -36.83
C GLY A 5 -52.58 12.07 -36.81
N LYS A 6 -51.99 13.16 -36.31
CA LYS A 6 -52.50 14.52 -36.56
C LYS A 6 -51.38 15.55 -36.48
N THR A 7 -51.37 16.41 -37.49
CA THR A 7 -50.37 17.44 -37.79
C THR A 7 -50.35 18.57 -36.74
N PHE A 8 -49.16 19.13 -36.50
CA PHE A 8 -49.05 20.51 -36.02
C PHE A 8 -47.97 21.29 -36.79
N ASN A 9 -48.08 22.61 -36.78
CA ASN A 9 -47.80 23.44 -37.96
C ASN A 9 -46.46 24.21 -37.87
N TYR A 10 -45.66 24.17 -38.94
CA TYR A 10 -44.46 25.00 -39.07
C TYR A 10 -44.83 26.46 -39.40
N LYS A 11 -44.85 27.35 -38.39
CA LYS A 11 -44.56 28.80 -38.53
C LYS A 11 -44.64 29.55 -37.20
N LEU A 12 -43.51 29.66 -36.51
CA LEU A 12 -43.13 30.86 -35.75
C LEU A 12 -41.62 30.80 -35.48
N VAL A 13 -40.89 31.81 -35.96
CA VAL A 13 -39.43 31.83 -36.06
C VAL A 13 -38.91 33.09 -35.35
N LEU A 14 -38.19 32.88 -34.24
CA LEU A 14 -37.25 33.79 -33.56
C LEU A 14 -37.76 35.20 -33.12
N PRO A 15 -37.04 35.91 -32.23
CA PRO A 15 -36.40 35.42 -30.99
C PRO A 15 -36.66 36.34 -29.79
N LEU A 16 -36.78 35.79 -28.58
CA LEU A 16 -36.69 36.56 -27.34
C LEU A 16 -35.28 36.42 -26.75
N LEU A 17 -34.41 37.35 -27.17
CA LEU A 17 -33.18 37.71 -26.43
C LEU A 17 -33.57 38.42 -25.12
N LEU A 18 -32.68 38.37 -24.12
CA LEU A 18 -32.84 38.91 -22.75
C LEU A 18 -33.84 38.06 -21.92
N VAL A 19 -33.43 37.16 -21.02
CA VAL A 19 -32.43 37.32 -19.96
C VAL A 19 -31.66 36.02 -19.74
N THR A 20 -30.43 35.95 -20.26
CA THR A 20 -29.41 35.01 -19.78
C THR A 20 -28.16 35.81 -19.45
N GLY A 21 -28.05 36.18 -18.16
CA GLY A 21 -26.79 36.62 -17.56
C GLY A 21 -25.81 35.46 -17.39
N THR A 22 -25.68 34.59 -18.40
CA THR A 22 -24.53 33.71 -18.53
C THR A 22 -23.34 34.62 -18.75
N VAL A 23 -22.57 34.86 -17.69
CA VAL A 23 -21.21 35.35 -17.83
C VAL A 23 -20.44 34.24 -18.52
N SER A 24 -20.47 34.24 -19.85
CA SER A 24 -19.48 33.58 -20.68
C SER A 24 -18.18 34.34 -20.51
N SER A 25 -17.58 34.24 -19.32
CA SER A 25 -16.19 34.54 -19.09
C SER A 25 -15.42 33.58 -19.97
N SER A 26 -14.96 34.08 -21.11
CA SER A 26 -13.94 33.44 -21.93
C SER A 26 -12.75 33.16 -21.01
N PHE A 27 -12.66 31.94 -20.50
CA PHE A 27 -11.55 31.51 -19.64
C PHE A 27 -10.30 31.31 -20.51
N PHE A 28 -9.72 32.44 -20.95
CA PHE A 28 -8.27 32.58 -21.02
C PHE A 28 -7.72 32.62 -19.57
N GLY A 29 -7.97 31.55 -18.83
CA GLY A 29 -7.39 31.33 -17.51
C GLY A 29 -5.92 31.05 -17.69
N GLY A 30 -5.06 31.92 -17.15
CA GLY A 30 -3.63 31.66 -17.13
C GLY A 30 -3.35 30.35 -16.40
N ARG A 31 -2.52 29.48 -17.00
CA ARG A 31 -2.10 28.22 -16.39
C ARG A 31 -1.55 28.48 -14.99
N ARG A 32 -2.09 27.81 -13.96
CA ARG A 32 -1.55 27.90 -12.59
C ARG A 32 -0.19 27.21 -12.55
N SER A 33 0.81 27.89 -12.01
CA SER A 33 2.19 27.43 -11.97
C SER A 33 2.60 27.04 -10.54
N TYR A 34 3.15 25.84 -10.39
CA TYR A 34 3.54 25.21 -9.14
C TYR A 34 5.05 24.85 -9.20
N LYS A 35 5.68 24.57 -8.05
CA LYS A 35 7.06 24.05 -8.04
C LYS A 35 7.07 22.53 -7.97
N ILE A 36 6.25 21.96 -7.10
CA ILE A 36 6.11 20.51 -6.86
C ILE A 36 4.62 20.16 -6.89
N ILE A 37 4.24 19.29 -7.82
CA ILE A 37 2.91 18.66 -7.87
C ILE A 37 3.07 17.17 -7.60
N THR A 38 2.12 16.60 -6.86
CA THR A 38 1.89 15.15 -6.72
C THR A 38 0.52 14.83 -7.34
N ASN A 39 0.35 13.65 -7.93
CA ASN A 39 -0.94 13.22 -8.49
C ASN A 39 -1.70 12.22 -7.59
N TYR A 40 -1.05 11.72 -6.53
CA TYR A 40 -1.59 10.77 -5.56
C TYR A 40 -1.27 11.19 -4.10
N ASN A 41 -2.19 10.92 -3.17
CA ASN A 41 -2.09 11.41 -1.78
C ASN A 41 -0.89 10.82 -1.03
N SER A 42 -0.58 9.53 -1.20
CA SER A 42 0.57 8.90 -0.54
C SER A 42 1.91 9.55 -0.90
N GLN A 43 2.06 10.07 -2.13
CA GLN A 43 3.26 10.84 -2.51
C GLN A 43 3.38 12.13 -1.69
N ALA A 44 2.27 12.86 -1.53
CA ALA A 44 2.23 14.09 -0.76
C ALA A 44 2.53 13.83 0.73
N ASP A 45 1.96 12.75 1.27
CA ASP A 45 2.19 12.25 2.62
C ASP A 45 3.66 11.87 2.89
N LEU A 46 4.34 11.26 1.93
CA LEU A 46 5.79 11.02 1.99
C LEU A 46 6.61 12.31 1.96
N LEU A 47 6.27 13.26 1.07
CA LEU A 47 6.94 14.56 1.05
C LEU A 47 6.80 15.27 2.40
N LEU A 48 5.59 15.28 2.97
CA LEU A 48 5.33 15.84 4.30
C LEU A 48 6.13 15.12 5.39
N SER A 49 6.33 13.80 5.28
CA SER A 49 7.18 13.01 6.18
C SER A 49 8.66 13.35 6.07
N LEU A 50 9.14 13.74 4.89
CA LEU A 50 10.51 14.23 4.65
C LEU A 50 10.71 15.70 5.04
N GLY A 51 9.64 16.41 5.41
CA GLY A 51 9.63 17.84 5.72
C GLY A 51 9.48 18.76 4.50
N ILE A 52 9.13 18.20 3.33
CA ILE A 52 8.97 18.89 2.06
C ILE A 52 7.48 19.16 1.82
N SER A 53 7.08 20.43 1.64
CA SER A 53 5.70 20.74 1.25
C SER A 53 5.52 20.62 -0.28
N PRO A 54 4.56 19.83 -0.79
CA PRO A 54 4.08 20.02 -2.15
C PRO A 54 3.36 21.37 -2.26
N ASP A 55 3.18 21.89 -3.49
CA ASP A 55 2.31 23.04 -3.73
C ASP A 55 0.86 22.61 -4.01
N TYR A 56 0.67 21.37 -4.50
CA TYR A 56 -0.63 20.75 -4.74
C TYR A 56 -0.77 19.46 -3.93
N TYR A 57 -1.81 19.37 -3.09
CA TYR A 57 -2.16 18.17 -2.32
C TYR A 57 -3.45 17.53 -2.88
N PRO A 58 -3.37 16.35 -3.52
CA PRO A 58 -4.54 15.61 -3.97
C PRO A 58 -5.24 14.94 -2.77
N TYR A 59 -6.56 15.10 -2.69
CA TYR A 59 -7.41 14.30 -1.82
C TYR A 59 -7.62 12.90 -2.40
N GLN A 60 -7.73 11.90 -1.52
CA GLN A 60 -8.19 10.58 -1.91
C GLN A 60 -9.67 10.60 -2.36
N LEU A 61 -10.04 9.60 -3.17
CA LEU A 61 -11.40 9.37 -3.66
C LEU A 61 -12.46 9.57 -2.56
N ARG A 62 -13.53 10.28 -2.89
CA ARG A 62 -14.68 10.62 -2.01
C ARG A 62 -14.34 11.40 -0.71
N LYS A 63 -13.07 11.73 -0.41
CA LYS A 63 -12.68 12.62 0.71
C LYS A 63 -12.64 14.10 0.28
N SER A 64 -12.72 15.02 1.25
CA SER A 64 -12.73 16.49 1.04
C SER A 64 -11.75 17.26 1.93
N LYS A 65 -10.93 16.53 2.70
CA LYS A 65 -9.92 17.01 3.64
C LYS A 65 -8.77 16.00 3.72
N PRO A 66 -7.56 16.38 4.18
CA PRO A 66 -6.52 15.41 4.53
C PRO A 66 -6.96 14.55 5.71
N PHE A 67 -6.51 13.29 5.74
CA PHE A 67 -6.85 12.35 6.79
C PHE A 67 -6.46 12.83 8.20
N ASP A 68 -7.26 12.44 9.20
CA ASP A 68 -7.02 12.77 10.62
C ASP A 68 -5.61 12.38 11.09
N TYR A 69 -4.98 11.36 10.51
CA TYR A 69 -3.62 10.94 10.89
C TYR A 69 -2.52 11.95 10.51
N LEU A 70 -2.86 13.04 9.80
CA LEU A 70 -2.03 14.23 9.60
C LEU A 70 -2.71 15.53 10.06
N SER A 71 -4.05 15.64 9.95
CA SER A 71 -4.80 16.85 10.30
C SER A 71 -5.24 16.92 11.76
N ASN A 72 -5.16 15.81 12.51
CA ASN A 72 -5.50 15.70 13.92
C ASN A 72 -4.71 14.54 14.59
N VAL A 73 -3.38 14.63 14.57
CA VAL A 73 -2.46 13.56 15.01
C VAL A 73 -2.66 13.19 16.48
N ASP A 74 -3.03 14.16 17.32
CA ASP A 74 -3.30 13.95 18.75
C ASP A 74 -4.48 12.98 19.01
N LYS A 75 -5.32 12.69 18.00
CA LYS A 75 -6.36 11.65 18.04
C LYS A 75 -5.77 10.23 18.19
N TYR A 76 -4.61 10.00 17.59
CA TYR A 76 -3.99 8.67 17.48
C TYR A 76 -2.66 8.53 18.24
N LEU A 77 -1.99 9.65 18.54
CA LEU A 77 -0.70 9.65 19.23
C LEU A 77 -0.85 9.27 20.70
N VAL A 78 -0.26 8.16 21.12
CA VAL A 78 -0.41 7.66 22.50
C VAL A 78 0.63 8.29 23.41
N VAL A 79 0.14 9.10 24.36
CA VAL A 79 0.95 9.76 25.39
C VAL A 79 0.29 9.57 26.75
N ASN A 80 1.06 9.07 27.72
CA ASN A 80 0.62 8.91 29.11
C ASN A 80 1.77 9.25 30.08
N ASN A 81 1.54 9.14 31.39
CA ASN A 81 2.56 9.44 32.41
C ASN A 81 3.77 8.49 32.39
N ASN A 82 3.71 7.39 31.65
CA ASN A 82 4.75 6.38 31.57
C ASN A 82 5.65 6.52 30.33
N VAL A 83 5.26 7.23 29.27
CA VAL A 83 6.16 7.50 28.13
C VAL A 83 7.30 8.46 28.50
N SER A 84 8.34 8.50 27.66
CA SER A 84 9.52 9.36 27.83
C SER A 84 9.22 10.86 27.65
N ASP A 85 10.18 11.70 28.02
CA ASP A 85 10.06 13.15 27.79
C ASP A 85 10.29 13.54 26.33
N ASN A 86 11.04 12.73 25.55
CA ASN A 86 11.16 12.88 24.10
C ASN A 86 9.81 12.63 23.41
N LYS A 87 9.09 11.57 23.78
CA LYS A 87 7.73 11.32 23.31
C LYS A 87 6.75 12.43 23.67
N LYS A 88 6.80 12.94 24.91
CA LYS A 88 6.00 14.11 25.33
C LYS A 88 6.38 15.40 24.57
N LYS A 89 7.65 15.56 24.19
CA LYS A 89 8.14 16.69 23.38
C LYS A 89 7.62 16.58 21.95
N LEU A 90 7.67 15.39 21.36
CA LEU A 90 7.12 15.13 20.03
C LEU A 90 5.63 15.51 19.96
N SER A 91 4.81 14.97 20.87
CA SER A 91 3.37 15.30 20.94
C SER A 91 3.09 16.79 21.00
N ARG A 92 3.79 17.54 21.86
CA ARG A 92 3.60 18.99 21.99
C ARG A 92 3.91 19.81 20.72
N ASN A 93 4.55 19.24 19.71
CA ASN A 93 5.04 19.97 18.54
C ASN A 93 4.66 19.34 17.18
N LEU A 94 4.23 18.07 17.14
CA LEU A 94 4.01 17.33 15.89
C LEU A 94 2.86 17.93 15.05
N GLN A 95 1.70 18.21 15.67
CA GLN A 95 0.60 18.84 14.96
C GLN A 95 1.00 20.24 14.43
N ALA A 96 1.61 21.08 15.26
CA ALA A 96 2.07 22.41 14.85
C ALA A 96 3.09 22.38 13.70
N LYS A 97 3.96 21.35 13.65
CA LYS A 97 4.89 21.12 12.54
C LYS A 97 4.13 20.74 11.26
N LEU A 98 3.13 19.88 11.33
CA LEU A 98 2.29 19.51 10.19
C LEU A 98 1.45 20.69 9.70
N ASP A 99 0.84 21.47 10.59
CA ASP A 99 0.11 22.70 10.24
C ASP A 99 1.02 23.72 9.51
N SER A 100 2.28 23.82 9.94
CA SER A 100 3.32 24.65 9.30
C SER A 100 3.76 24.14 7.92
N LEU A 101 3.57 22.85 7.61
CA LEU A 101 3.73 22.32 6.26
C LEU A 101 2.46 22.52 5.44
N PHE A 102 1.29 22.17 5.96
CA PHE A 102 0.00 22.35 5.28
C PHE A 102 -0.29 23.81 4.89
N SER A 103 0.12 24.78 5.71
CA SER A 103 0.01 26.21 5.40
C SER A 103 0.89 26.70 4.23
N LYS A 104 1.82 25.87 3.73
CA LYS A 104 2.64 26.15 2.54
C LYS A 104 2.05 25.53 1.26
N ILE A 105 1.02 24.69 1.38
CA ILE A 105 0.33 24.08 0.23
C ILE A 105 -0.57 25.15 -0.41
N GLN A 106 -0.43 25.36 -1.71
CA GLN A 106 -1.15 26.42 -2.44
C GLN A 106 -2.58 26.01 -2.78
N GLU A 107 -2.79 24.74 -3.11
CA GLU A 107 -4.07 24.21 -3.52
C GLU A 107 -4.24 22.76 -3.02
N PHE A 108 -5.41 22.50 -2.45
CA PHE A 108 -5.91 21.15 -2.20
C PHE A 108 -7.04 20.88 -3.19
N GLY A 109 -7.09 19.70 -3.79
CA GLY A 109 -8.09 19.37 -4.80
C GLY A 109 -8.17 17.88 -5.05
N ASP A 110 -8.84 17.48 -6.13
CA ASP A 110 -8.98 16.06 -6.47
C ASP A 110 -7.67 15.45 -6.99
N GLY A 111 -7.53 14.13 -6.89
CA GLY A 111 -6.44 13.39 -7.54
C GLY A 111 -6.56 13.38 -9.07
N LEU A 112 -5.75 12.57 -9.73
CA LEU A 112 -5.91 12.32 -11.18
C LEU A 112 -7.22 11.57 -11.52
N TRP A 113 -7.71 10.79 -10.56
CA TRP A 113 -8.94 10.00 -10.66
C TRP A 113 -10.16 10.78 -10.13
N ASP A 114 -11.25 10.77 -10.89
CA ASP A 114 -12.47 11.51 -10.56
C ASP A 114 -13.39 10.75 -9.57
N LYS A 115 -14.10 11.49 -8.72
CA LYS A 115 -15.01 10.99 -7.69
C LYS A 115 -16.30 10.37 -8.24
N THR A 116 -16.67 10.64 -9.49
CA THR A 116 -18.04 10.46 -9.99
C THR A 116 -18.34 9.15 -10.70
N ILE A 117 -17.34 8.31 -11.05
CA ILE A 117 -17.54 7.21 -12.03
C ILE A 117 -16.92 5.87 -11.59
N TYR A 118 -16.76 5.62 -10.28
CA TYR A 118 -16.34 4.29 -9.80
C TYR A 118 -17.45 3.23 -9.88
N ASP A 119 -18.72 3.63 -9.98
CA ASP A 119 -19.90 2.75 -9.97
C ASP A 119 -20.03 1.82 -11.20
N ALA A 120 -19.03 1.80 -12.11
CA ALA A 120 -19.01 0.99 -13.33
C ALA A 120 -17.63 0.38 -13.67
N GLY A 121 -16.64 0.43 -12.76
CA GLY A 121 -15.30 -0.14 -13.00
C GLY A 121 -14.48 0.53 -14.11
N LEU A 122 -14.85 1.75 -14.54
CA LEU A 122 -14.17 2.51 -15.59
C LEU A 122 -13.58 3.80 -15.03
N SER A 123 -12.27 3.81 -14.80
CA SER A 123 -11.51 4.92 -14.23
C SER A 123 -11.33 6.09 -15.21
N HIS A 124 -12.35 6.95 -15.32
CA HIS A 124 -12.22 8.19 -16.09
C HIS A 124 -11.36 9.25 -15.36
N ARG A 125 -10.32 9.70 -16.05
CA ARG A 125 -9.33 10.68 -15.58
C ARG A 125 -9.80 12.10 -15.83
N ASN A 126 -9.57 13.02 -14.89
CA ASN A 126 -9.96 14.43 -15.06
C ASN A 126 -8.92 15.23 -15.89
N ASN A 127 -8.76 14.83 -17.16
CA ASN A 127 -7.71 15.35 -18.04
C ASN A 127 -7.81 16.88 -18.25
N GLU A 128 -9.04 17.44 -18.29
CA GLU A 128 -9.23 18.89 -18.47
C GLU A 128 -8.67 19.69 -17.29
N PHE A 129 -8.84 19.22 -16.05
CA PHE A 129 -8.30 19.87 -14.86
C PHE A 129 -6.76 19.79 -14.81
N TRP A 130 -6.18 18.62 -15.09
CA TRP A 130 -4.74 18.41 -14.99
C TRP A 130 -3.97 19.13 -16.12
N ASN A 131 -4.51 19.19 -17.34
CA ASN A 131 -3.90 19.89 -18.48
C ASN A 131 -3.84 21.43 -18.33
N GLN A 132 -4.57 22.01 -17.38
CA GLN A 132 -4.53 23.45 -17.06
C GLN A 132 -3.42 23.84 -16.06
N LYS A 133 -2.74 22.85 -15.45
CA LYS A 133 -1.65 23.08 -14.48
C LYS A 133 -0.27 23.06 -15.14
N GLN A 134 0.68 23.77 -14.55
CA GLN A 134 2.10 23.77 -14.91
C GLN A 134 2.99 23.57 -13.69
N THR A 135 4.06 22.80 -13.80
CA THR A 135 4.98 22.60 -12.67
C THR A 135 6.46 22.59 -13.06
N SER A 136 7.33 22.92 -12.10
CA SER A 136 8.76 22.64 -12.25
C SER A 136 9.03 21.15 -12.10
N LEU A 137 8.43 20.50 -11.11
CA LEU A 137 8.56 19.08 -10.83
C LEU A 137 7.17 18.42 -10.68
N LEU A 138 6.91 17.36 -11.44
CA LEU A 138 5.78 16.46 -11.26
C LEU A 138 6.28 15.15 -10.66
N LEU A 139 5.77 14.77 -9.49
CA LEU A 139 5.80 13.38 -9.02
C LEU A 139 4.56 12.70 -9.61
N LEU A 140 4.80 11.75 -10.51
CA LEU A 140 3.77 10.96 -11.17
C LEU A 140 3.81 9.53 -10.67
N GLU A 141 2.67 9.03 -10.24
CA GLU A 141 2.54 7.65 -9.78
C GLU A 141 2.41 6.68 -10.95
N GLN A 142 3.08 5.53 -10.89
CA GLN A 142 3.19 4.56 -11.97
C GLN A 142 1.83 3.96 -12.38
N PHE A 143 0.79 3.98 -11.53
CA PHE A 143 -0.56 3.57 -11.94
C PHE A 143 -1.05 4.33 -13.19
N VAL A 144 -0.59 5.57 -13.39
CA VAL A 144 -0.99 6.40 -14.55
C VAL A 144 -0.45 5.81 -15.85
N VAL A 145 0.70 5.15 -15.74
CA VAL A 145 1.51 4.56 -16.80
C VAL A 145 1.12 3.10 -17.05
N ASP A 146 0.61 2.38 -16.04
CA ASP A 146 0.22 0.97 -16.13
C ASP A 146 -0.98 0.68 -17.03
N ASP A 147 -1.73 1.72 -17.43
CA ASP A 147 -2.79 1.66 -18.44
C ASP A 147 -2.24 1.79 -19.88
N TYR A 148 -0.95 2.12 -20.05
CA TYR A 148 -0.33 2.45 -21.34
C TYR A 148 0.87 1.56 -21.67
N PRO A 149 0.92 0.94 -22.86
CA PRO A 149 2.12 0.28 -23.36
C PRO A 149 3.34 1.22 -23.45
N GLN A 150 3.16 2.54 -23.66
CA GLN A 150 4.25 3.52 -23.64
C GLN A 150 3.88 4.75 -22.82
N ILE A 151 4.80 5.21 -21.96
CA ILE A 151 4.54 6.37 -21.08
C ILE A 151 4.39 7.69 -21.84
N SER A 152 5.01 7.79 -23.02
CA SER A 152 4.84 8.91 -23.96
C SER A 152 3.38 9.20 -24.26
N ASP A 153 2.56 8.15 -24.30
CA ASP A 153 1.17 8.20 -24.73
C ASP A 153 0.27 8.78 -23.63
N ALA A 154 0.79 8.90 -22.41
CA ALA A 154 0.18 9.62 -21.31
C ALA A 154 0.59 11.12 -21.25
N TYR A 155 1.60 11.59 -21.98
CA TYR A 155 2.08 12.98 -21.82
C TYR A 155 1.08 14.06 -22.25
N ASP A 156 0.18 13.76 -23.19
CA ASP A 156 -0.87 14.70 -23.64
C ASP A 156 -2.00 14.91 -22.59
N ILE A 157 -2.00 14.14 -21.50
CA ILE A 157 -2.99 14.21 -20.41
C ILE A 157 -2.37 14.57 -19.04
N LEU A 158 -1.10 14.99 -19.01
CA LEU A 158 -0.40 15.44 -17.80
C LEU A 158 -0.23 16.96 -17.74
N PRO A 159 -0.06 17.54 -16.53
CA PRO A 159 0.38 18.92 -16.38
C PRO A 159 1.67 19.18 -17.16
N SER A 160 1.76 20.34 -17.81
CA SER A 160 2.97 20.76 -18.49
C SER A 160 4.10 20.95 -17.46
N HIS A 161 5.09 20.05 -17.47
CA HIS A 161 6.14 19.97 -16.47
C HIS A 161 7.54 20.24 -17.06
N LYS A 162 8.46 20.81 -16.28
CA LYS A 162 9.90 20.81 -16.65
C LYS A 162 10.54 19.45 -16.37
N HIS A 163 10.22 18.84 -15.23
CA HIS A 163 10.78 17.56 -14.78
C HIS A 163 9.67 16.61 -14.34
N LEU A 164 9.87 15.33 -14.68
CA LEU A 164 9.02 14.22 -14.29
C LEU A 164 9.83 13.26 -13.42
N ILE A 165 9.39 13.05 -12.19
CA ILE A 165 9.81 11.92 -11.35
C ILE A 165 8.66 10.93 -11.38
N ILE A 166 8.94 9.72 -11.86
CA ILE A 166 7.98 8.62 -11.80
C ILE A 166 8.22 7.92 -10.46
N THR A 167 7.34 8.14 -9.49
CA THR A 167 7.28 7.31 -8.29
C THR A 167 6.51 6.05 -8.62
N ASN A 168 6.81 4.95 -7.93
CA ASN A 168 6.25 3.65 -8.25
C ASN A 168 5.86 2.94 -6.96
N HIS A 169 4.73 3.37 -6.40
CA HIS A 169 3.98 2.69 -5.33
C HIS A 169 3.56 1.27 -5.74
N ARG A 170 3.66 0.93 -7.04
CA ARG A 170 3.45 -0.42 -7.57
C ARG A 170 4.75 -1.18 -7.87
N ALA A 171 5.92 -0.61 -7.58
CA ALA A 171 7.21 -1.29 -7.76
C ALA A 171 7.36 -2.46 -6.79
N SER A 172 6.73 -2.37 -5.63
CA SER A 172 6.62 -3.41 -4.62
C SER A 172 6.02 -4.73 -5.12
N ARG A 173 5.60 -4.83 -6.40
CA ARG A 173 5.29 -6.11 -7.05
C ARG A 173 6.59 -6.84 -7.28
N ASP A 174 7.05 -7.54 -6.26
CA ASP A 174 8.31 -8.26 -6.31
C ASP A 174 8.32 -9.25 -7.47
N PRO A 175 9.08 -8.98 -8.54
CA PRO A 175 9.20 -9.92 -9.61
C PRO A 175 10.18 -11.04 -9.23
N PHE A 176 10.95 -10.95 -8.14
CA PHE A 176 11.85 -12.01 -7.66
C PHE A 176 11.08 -13.20 -7.03
N THR A 177 9.93 -12.96 -6.39
CA THR A 177 8.98 -13.99 -5.95
C THR A 177 8.43 -14.79 -7.13
N VAL A 178 8.14 -14.09 -8.24
CA VAL A 178 7.45 -14.64 -9.41
C VAL A 178 8.44 -15.21 -10.44
N PHE A 179 9.57 -14.54 -10.69
CA PHE A 179 10.56 -14.81 -11.72
C PHE A 179 11.99 -14.88 -11.15
N GLY A 180 12.78 -15.84 -11.63
CA GLY A 180 14.16 -16.02 -11.17
C GLY A 180 15.13 -14.93 -11.63
N GLU A 181 16.28 -14.87 -10.97
CA GLU A 181 17.39 -13.94 -11.23
C GLU A 181 17.81 -13.89 -12.71
N SER A 182 17.71 -15.02 -13.42
CA SER A 182 18.01 -15.13 -14.85
C SER A 182 17.13 -14.23 -15.74
N VAL A 183 15.88 -13.98 -15.33
CA VAL A 183 14.97 -13.05 -16.02
C VAL A 183 15.46 -11.61 -15.85
N PHE A 184 15.80 -11.19 -14.64
CA PHE A 184 16.34 -9.85 -14.37
C PHE A 184 17.64 -9.60 -15.12
N ASN A 185 18.58 -10.55 -15.03
CA ASN A 185 19.85 -10.50 -15.76
C ASN A 185 19.63 -10.45 -17.28
N CYS A 186 18.64 -11.18 -17.82
CA CYS A 186 18.25 -11.06 -19.23
C CYS A 186 17.70 -9.67 -19.58
N PHE A 187 16.90 -9.05 -18.71
CA PHE A 187 16.38 -7.69 -18.94
C PHE A 187 17.50 -6.64 -18.91
N LYS A 188 18.50 -6.76 -18.01
CA LYS A 188 19.74 -5.95 -18.06
C LYS A 188 20.59 -6.20 -19.33
N ALA A 189 20.61 -7.43 -19.85
CA ALA A 189 21.49 -7.80 -20.96
C ALA A 189 21.19 -7.08 -22.29
N SER A 190 22.24 -6.54 -22.93
CA SER A 190 22.16 -5.94 -24.27
C SER A 190 21.99 -6.97 -25.39
N GLN A 191 22.39 -8.23 -25.16
CA GLN A 191 22.27 -9.34 -26.10
C GLN A 191 21.36 -10.44 -25.54
N ILE A 192 20.24 -10.69 -26.22
CA ILE A 192 19.19 -11.65 -25.81
C ILE A 192 19.66 -13.12 -25.95
N GLU A 193 20.76 -13.38 -26.65
CA GLU A 193 21.26 -14.74 -26.93
C GLU A 193 21.84 -15.46 -25.71
N GLN A 194 22.12 -14.73 -24.62
CA GLN A 194 22.63 -15.28 -23.36
C GLN A 194 21.53 -15.64 -22.34
N CYS A 195 20.26 -15.37 -22.68
CA CYS A 195 19.12 -15.63 -21.79
C CYS A 195 18.61 -17.08 -21.90
N ASP A 196 18.03 -17.61 -20.82
CA ASP A 196 17.24 -18.85 -20.86
C ASP A 196 15.94 -18.68 -21.67
N SER A 197 15.20 -19.77 -21.92
CA SER A 197 14.00 -19.75 -22.78
C SER A 197 12.85 -18.91 -22.22
N VAL A 198 12.65 -18.89 -20.91
CA VAL A 198 11.58 -18.12 -20.25
C VAL A 198 11.95 -16.64 -20.28
N ALA A 199 13.15 -16.30 -19.81
CA ALA A 199 13.69 -14.94 -19.80
C ALA A 199 13.71 -14.31 -21.20
N LYS A 200 14.13 -15.08 -22.22
CA LYS A 200 14.14 -14.66 -23.63
C LYS A 200 12.73 -14.42 -24.17
N SER A 201 11.81 -15.37 -23.96
CA SER A 201 10.43 -15.25 -24.45
C SER A 201 9.71 -14.08 -23.77
N PHE A 202 9.93 -13.90 -22.48
CA PHE A 202 9.35 -12.80 -21.71
C PHE A 202 9.89 -11.43 -22.15
N LYS A 203 11.21 -11.25 -22.29
CA LYS A 203 11.79 -10.00 -22.80
C LYS A 203 11.30 -9.68 -24.22
N GLN A 204 11.11 -10.70 -25.06
CA GLN A 204 10.53 -10.52 -26.40
C GLN A 204 9.04 -10.15 -26.34
N TYR A 205 8.26 -10.75 -25.44
CA TYR A 205 6.85 -10.44 -25.23
C TYR A 205 6.64 -8.98 -24.83
N VAL A 206 7.40 -8.49 -23.85
CA VAL A 206 7.33 -7.09 -23.37
C VAL A 206 7.75 -6.13 -24.48
N LYS A 207 8.83 -6.44 -25.21
CA LYS A 207 9.32 -5.59 -26.32
C LYS A 207 8.33 -5.48 -27.48
N ASN A 208 7.61 -6.57 -27.79
CA ASN A 208 6.71 -6.66 -28.94
C ASN A 208 5.24 -6.48 -28.56
N TYR A 209 4.95 -5.93 -27.38
CA TYR A 209 3.60 -5.82 -26.87
C TYR A 209 2.76 -4.79 -27.64
N ASP A 210 1.70 -5.27 -28.29
CA ASP A 210 0.83 -4.51 -29.18
C ASP A 210 -0.66 -4.56 -28.77
N LYS A 211 -0.97 -5.21 -27.63
CA LYS A 211 -2.35 -5.31 -27.13
C LYS A 211 -2.87 -3.95 -26.65
N VAL A 212 -4.16 -3.70 -26.93
CA VAL A 212 -4.90 -2.51 -26.49
C VAL A 212 -5.04 -2.42 -24.97
N HIS A 213 -5.17 -3.56 -24.30
CA HIS A 213 -5.25 -3.65 -22.84
C HIS A 213 -4.01 -4.32 -22.28
N VAL A 214 -3.47 -3.73 -21.23
CA VAL A 214 -2.30 -4.21 -20.52
C VAL A 214 -2.69 -5.36 -19.57
N ASN A 215 -1.92 -6.46 -19.58
CA ASN A 215 -2.13 -7.65 -18.75
C ASN A 215 -1.01 -7.86 -17.71
N SER A 216 -1.19 -8.82 -16.80
CA SER A 216 -0.30 -9.07 -15.66
C SER A 216 1.14 -9.37 -16.08
N ILE A 217 1.33 -10.28 -17.06
CA ILE A 217 2.67 -10.61 -17.58
C ILE A 217 3.41 -9.36 -18.07
N TYR A 218 2.77 -8.50 -18.86
CA TYR A 218 3.43 -7.29 -19.38
C TYR A 218 3.89 -6.36 -18.26
N ARG A 219 3.04 -6.15 -17.24
CA ARG A 219 3.35 -5.25 -16.12
C ARG A 219 4.51 -5.77 -15.29
N PHE A 220 4.59 -7.07 -15.01
CA PHE A 220 5.79 -7.66 -14.41
C PHE A 220 7.07 -7.34 -15.20
N GLY A 221 7.01 -7.35 -16.52
CA GLY A 221 8.12 -6.91 -17.37
C GLY A 221 8.53 -5.45 -17.13
N ARG A 222 7.56 -4.56 -17.00
CA ARG A 222 7.78 -3.13 -16.68
C ARG A 222 8.32 -2.92 -15.26
N TYR A 223 7.90 -3.74 -14.29
CA TYR A 223 8.48 -3.71 -12.95
C TYR A 223 9.91 -4.28 -12.93
N ILE A 224 10.22 -5.31 -13.72
CA ILE A 224 11.60 -5.80 -13.88
C ILE A 224 12.50 -4.73 -14.52
N ASP A 225 12.03 -4.03 -15.56
CA ASP A 225 12.75 -2.88 -16.15
C ASP A 225 12.98 -1.76 -15.12
N PHE A 226 12.00 -1.52 -14.23
CA PHE A 226 12.13 -0.57 -13.11
C PHE A 226 13.18 -1.03 -12.09
N TRP A 227 13.06 -2.25 -11.55
CA TRP A 227 13.98 -2.80 -10.55
C TRP A 227 15.42 -2.88 -11.06
N ASN A 228 15.61 -3.14 -12.35
CA ASN A 228 16.93 -3.12 -12.98
C ASN A 228 17.55 -1.72 -13.09
N GLN A 229 16.75 -0.65 -13.06
CA GLN A 229 17.19 0.75 -13.03
C GLN A 229 17.29 1.31 -11.61
N PHE A 230 16.57 0.71 -10.67
CA PHE A 230 16.57 1.01 -9.24
C PHE A 230 17.78 0.37 -8.56
N ASP A 231 18.98 0.75 -9.02
CA ASP A 231 20.24 0.06 -8.72
C ASP A 231 20.43 -0.19 -7.22
N THR A 232 20.36 -1.47 -6.84
CA THR A 232 20.42 -1.91 -5.45
C THR A 232 21.86 -2.05 -4.94
N ASP A 233 22.87 -2.04 -5.82
CA ASP A 233 24.27 -2.15 -5.43
C ASP A 233 24.83 -0.83 -4.85
N ASP A 234 24.30 0.31 -5.31
CA ASP A 234 24.55 1.66 -4.74
C ASP A 234 23.53 2.05 -3.65
N SER A 235 22.66 1.12 -3.20
CA SER A 235 21.65 1.44 -2.20
C SER A 235 22.23 1.69 -0.80
N GLU A 236 21.69 2.71 -0.11
CA GLU A 236 22.04 3.00 1.28
C GLU A 236 21.89 1.72 2.14
N PRO A 237 22.93 1.26 2.88
CA PRO A 237 22.92 -0.07 3.51
C PRO A 237 21.71 -0.35 4.43
N SER A 238 21.14 0.69 5.03
CA SER A 238 19.92 0.62 5.84
C SER A 238 18.68 0.14 5.07
N PHE A 239 18.63 0.35 3.74
CA PHE A 239 17.55 -0.07 2.86
C PHE A 239 17.77 -1.44 2.20
N LYS A 240 19.01 -1.90 2.04
CA LYS A 240 19.27 -3.28 1.60
C LYS A 240 18.65 -4.31 2.55
N GLU A 241 18.74 -4.09 3.85
CA GLU A 241 18.05 -4.93 4.84
C GLU A 241 16.51 -4.80 4.84
N TRP A 242 15.90 -3.81 4.16
CA TRP A 242 14.43 -3.75 3.97
C TRP A 242 13.99 -4.57 2.75
N LEU A 243 14.94 -4.82 1.84
CA LEU A 243 14.79 -5.66 0.66
C LEU A 243 14.98 -7.15 1.05
N ASP A 244 16.08 -7.51 1.72
CA ASP A 244 16.40 -8.90 2.07
C ASP A 244 15.37 -9.54 3.04
N SER A 245 14.50 -10.47 2.57
CA SER A 245 13.57 -11.19 3.44
C SER A 245 13.18 -12.60 2.97
N GLU A 246 13.51 -13.61 3.76
CA GLU A 246 12.94 -14.97 3.68
C GLU A 246 11.51 -15.01 4.28
N ASP A 247 10.76 -16.12 4.06
CA ASP A 247 9.44 -16.48 4.65
C ASP A 247 8.24 -15.55 4.29
N LEU A 248 7.81 -15.52 3.01
CA LEU A 248 6.90 -14.47 2.50
C LEU A 248 5.42 -14.60 2.95
N PHE A 249 4.90 -15.82 3.06
CA PHE A 249 3.47 -16.11 3.27
C PHE A 249 3.18 -16.66 4.68
N ASN A 250 4.16 -17.28 5.35
CA ASN A 250 4.01 -17.72 6.74
C ASN A 250 5.37 -17.90 7.45
N SER A 251 5.38 -17.81 8.78
CA SER A 251 6.53 -18.22 9.61
C SER A 251 6.67 -19.75 9.71
N ASP A 252 5.59 -20.49 9.47
CA ASP A 252 5.60 -21.95 9.34
C ASP A 252 5.88 -22.36 7.89
N SER A 253 6.95 -23.12 7.64
CA SER A 253 7.41 -23.46 6.30
C SER A 253 6.42 -24.30 5.47
N HIS A 254 5.55 -25.09 6.10
CA HIS A 254 4.53 -25.86 5.39
C HIS A 254 3.39 -24.93 4.96
N LEU A 255 2.87 -24.12 5.88
CA LEU A 255 1.81 -23.14 5.56
C LEU A 255 2.30 -22.12 4.53
N ASP A 256 3.58 -21.73 4.60
CA ASP A 256 4.20 -20.82 3.65
C ASP A 256 4.19 -21.36 2.21
N HIS A 257 4.56 -22.62 1.99
CA HIS A 257 4.50 -23.26 0.68
C HIS A 257 3.07 -23.45 0.17
N GLU A 258 2.15 -23.90 1.03
CA GLU A 258 0.73 -24.10 0.68
C GLU A 258 0.06 -22.78 0.26
N ILE A 259 0.30 -21.70 1.01
CA ILE A 259 -0.24 -20.37 0.67
C ILE A 259 0.47 -19.81 -0.58
N ALA A 260 1.77 -20.04 -0.77
CA ALA A 260 2.49 -19.66 -1.99
C ALA A 260 1.93 -20.37 -3.24
N HIS A 261 1.48 -21.63 -3.12
CA HIS A 261 0.79 -22.35 -4.19
C HIS A 261 -0.56 -21.70 -4.54
N ARG A 262 -1.42 -21.46 -3.54
CA ARG A 262 -2.73 -20.79 -3.74
C ARG A 262 -2.57 -19.39 -4.33
N TYR A 263 -1.57 -18.64 -3.86
CA TYR A 263 -1.16 -17.36 -4.44
C TYR A 263 -0.76 -17.50 -5.91
N ALA A 264 0.13 -18.43 -6.26
CA ALA A 264 0.60 -18.61 -7.65
C ALA A 264 -0.53 -18.89 -8.66
N GLU A 265 -1.61 -19.53 -8.23
CA GLU A 265 -2.77 -19.87 -9.07
C GLU A 265 -3.77 -18.72 -9.17
N ALA A 266 -3.94 -17.90 -8.12
CA ALA A 266 -4.77 -16.70 -8.17
C ALA A 266 -4.22 -15.63 -9.13
N ILE A 267 -2.90 -15.41 -9.15
CA ILE A 267 -2.32 -14.15 -9.70
C ILE A 267 -2.26 -13.99 -11.22
N PHE A 268 -2.61 -15.02 -11.99
CA PHE A 268 -2.57 -15.02 -13.45
C PHE A 268 -3.88 -15.55 -14.02
N ALA A 269 -4.31 -15.02 -15.17
CA ALA A 269 -5.36 -15.69 -15.94
C ALA A 269 -4.91 -17.08 -16.39
N GLU A 270 -5.85 -17.99 -16.65
CA GLU A 270 -5.57 -19.29 -17.27
C GLU A 270 -4.75 -19.12 -18.56
N GLU A 271 -5.12 -18.18 -19.44
CA GLU A 271 -4.38 -17.84 -20.68
C GLU A 271 -2.92 -17.41 -20.43
N GLU A 272 -2.65 -16.77 -19.29
CA GLU A 272 -1.32 -16.29 -18.90
C GLU A 272 -0.47 -17.43 -18.33
N LEU A 273 -1.03 -18.27 -17.45
CA LEU A 273 -0.37 -19.50 -16.96
C LEU A 273 -0.03 -20.44 -18.12
N ASP A 274 -0.92 -20.53 -19.11
CA ASP A 274 -0.76 -21.36 -20.30
C ASP A 274 0.34 -20.79 -21.23
N LEU A 275 0.50 -19.46 -21.29
CA LEU A 275 1.60 -18.79 -21.99
C LEU A 275 2.95 -18.99 -21.29
N LEU A 276 3.00 -18.83 -19.97
CA LEU A 276 4.20 -19.06 -19.15
C LEU A 276 4.67 -20.52 -19.22
N SER A 277 3.73 -21.47 -19.17
CA SER A 277 4.03 -22.90 -19.31
C SER A 277 4.58 -23.25 -20.70
N LYS A 278 4.07 -22.61 -21.77
CA LYS A 278 4.64 -22.73 -23.13
C LYS A 278 6.09 -22.21 -23.20
N TRP A 279 6.46 -21.17 -22.44
CA TRP A 279 7.83 -20.65 -22.37
C TRP A 279 8.77 -21.54 -21.53
N ALA A 280 8.26 -22.16 -20.46
CA ALA A 280 9.01 -23.11 -19.63
C ALA A 280 9.38 -24.40 -20.40
N GLY A 281 8.53 -24.81 -21.33
CA GLY A 281 8.80 -25.87 -22.31
C GLY A 281 7.72 -26.95 -22.35
N LYS A 282 7.70 -27.72 -23.45
CA LYS A 282 6.64 -28.71 -23.70
C LYS A 282 6.53 -29.73 -22.56
N GLY A 283 5.37 -29.78 -21.92
CA GLY A 283 5.07 -30.73 -20.83
C GLY A 283 5.48 -30.28 -19.44
N LYS A 284 5.90 -29.01 -19.25
CA LYS A 284 6.15 -28.43 -17.93
C LYS A 284 5.02 -27.47 -17.55
N LYS A 285 4.44 -27.62 -16.36
CA LYS A 285 3.65 -26.55 -15.70
C LYS A 285 4.66 -25.49 -15.23
N TRP A 286 4.40 -24.22 -15.50
CA TRP A 286 5.19 -23.13 -14.94
C TRP A 286 4.86 -22.94 -13.46
N THR A 287 5.87 -22.57 -12.66
CA THR A 287 5.73 -22.25 -11.23
C THR A 287 6.47 -20.95 -10.91
N ILE A 288 5.94 -20.17 -9.96
CA ILE A 288 6.63 -18.99 -9.44
C ILE A 288 8.01 -19.37 -8.89
N ASN A 289 8.98 -18.46 -9.00
CA ASN A 289 10.35 -18.66 -8.55
C ASN A 289 10.45 -19.08 -7.06
N TYR A 290 9.54 -18.58 -6.22
CA TYR A 290 9.46 -18.94 -4.80
C TYR A 290 9.27 -20.45 -4.54
N LEU A 291 8.59 -21.17 -5.45
CA LEU A 291 8.27 -22.59 -5.33
C LEU A 291 9.29 -23.53 -6.02
N GLN A 292 10.47 -23.03 -6.39
CA GLN A 292 11.49 -23.81 -7.11
C GLN A 292 12.56 -24.37 -6.17
N GLU A 293 13.07 -25.58 -6.46
CA GLU A 293 13.95 -26.35 -5.56
C GLU A 293 15.26 -25.65 -5.14
N GLU A 294 15.81 -24.73 -5.96
CA GLU A 294 17.01 -23.97 -5.58
C GLU A 294 16.73 -22.86 -4.55
N GLY A 295 15.45 -22.50 -4.37
CA GLY A 295 15.03 -21.32 -3.64
C GLY A 295 15.44 -20.00 -4.31
N PRO A 296 14.74 -18.91 -3.99
CA PRO A 296 15.12 -17.58 -4.46
C PRO A 296 16.40 -17.07 -3.77
N LYS A 297 17.41 -16.66 -4.56
CA LYS A 297 18.68 -16.07 -4.05
C LYS A 297 18.56 -14.59 -3.65
N LEU A 298 17.50 -13.95 -4.10
CA LEU A 298 17.00 -12.64 -3.70
C LEU A 298 15.48 -12.76 -3.67
N THR A 299 14.84 -12.27 -2.60
CA THR A 299 13.38 -12.19 -2.43
C THR A 299 13.02 -10.82 -1.92
N HIS A 300 12.00 -10.21 -2.53
CA HIS A 300 11.17 -9.24 -1.82
C HIS A 300 9.79 -9.90 -1.62
N HIS A 301 8.75 -9.13 -1.29
CA HIS A 301 7.40 -9.64 -1.03
C HIS A 301 6.44 -9.23 -2.14
N ALA A 302 5.32 -9.93 -2.26
CA ALA A 302 4.30 -9.63 -3.26
C ALA A 302 2.87 -9.62 -2.68
N ALA A 303 2.00 -8.92 -3.36
CA ALA A 303 0.53 -8.96 -3.36
C ALA A 303 0.04 -8.33 -4.67
N LEU A 304 -1.25 -8.49 -5.02
CA LEU A 304 -1.75 -8.09 -6.33
C LEU A 304 -3.32 -7.78 -6.37
N GLU A 305 -3.77 -6.53 -6.72
CA GLU A 305 -5.13 -5.87 -7.01
C GLU A 305 -6.35 -6.78 -7.17
N GLU A 306 -7.49 -6.19 -6.77
CA GLU A 306 -8.87 -6.59 -7.07
C GLU A 306 -9.00 -7.64 -8.18
N GLN A 307 -9.09 -8.89 -7.74
CA GLN A 307 -9.76 -9.92 -8.51
C GLN A 307 -11.27 -9.76 -8.38
N THR A 308 -11.86 -9.07 -9.35
CA THR A 308 -13.27 -9.31 -9.71
C THR A 308 -13.40 -10.28 -10.88
N MET A 309 -12.30 -10.54 -11.63
CA MET A 309 -12.21 -11.53 -12.70
C MET A 309 -10.77 -12.06 -12.82
N PRO A 310 -10.54 -13.35 -13.14
CA PRO A 310 -9.20 -13.85 -13.47
C PRO A 310 -8.55 -13.04 -14.59
N GLY A 311 -7.31 -12.59 -14.37
CA GLY A 311 -6.58 -11.76 -15.35
C GLY A 311 -6.82 -10.26 -15.27
N SER A 312 -7.59 -9.75 -14.29
CA SER A 312 -7.46 -8.34 -13.91
C SER A 312 -6.03 -8.07 -13.44
N THR A 313 -5.58 -6.83 -13.66
CA THR A 313 -4.30 -6.33 -13.12
C THR A 313 -4.20 -6.64 -11.65
N PRO A 314 -2.99 -6.86 -11.08
CA PRO A 314 -2.95 -6.99 -9.63
C PRO A 314 -1.71 -6.25 -8.94
N MET A 315 -1.89 -5.21 -8.07
CA MET A 315 -0.99 -4.39 -7.16
C MET A 315 -0.40 -5.06 -5.89
N ALA A 316 0.90 -4.83 -5.73
CA ALA A 316 1.52 -4.28 -4.52
C ALA A 316 1.74 -5.21 -3.33
N GLU A 317 1.64 -4.70 -2.10
CA GLU A 317 2.07 -5.40 -0.88
C GLU A 317 1.43 -4.71 0.33
N GLY A 318 1.69 -5.24 1.53
CA GLY A 318 1.47 -4.53 2.77
C GLY A 318 2.38 -3.33 2.96
N SER A 319 1.96 -2.24 2.33
CA SER A 319 1.73 -0.90 2.87
C SER A 319 2.80 -0.33 3.81
N GLN A 320 3.21 -1.04 4.86
CA GLN A 320 4.37 -0.75 5.70
C GLN A 320 5.72 -0.97 5.00
N ARG A 321 5.99 -2.13 4.40
CA ARG A 321 7.30 -2.37 3.75
C ARG A 321 7.36 -1.59 2.44
N GLU A 322 6.26 -1.57 1.69
CA GLU A 322 6.00 -0.57 0.65
C GLU A 322 6.34 0.86 1.08
N SER A 323 5.83 1.37 2.21
CA SER A 323 6.08 2.78 2.59
C SER A 323 7.54 3.09 2.82
N MET A 324 8.35 2.14 3.28
CA MET A 324 9.79 2.36 3.45
C MET A 324 10.54 2.34 2.13
N LEU A 325 10.18 1.41 1.22
CA LEU A 325 10.76 1.35 -0.13
C LEU A 325 10.31 2.55 -0.99
N PHE A 326 9.06 2.99 -0.85
CA PHE A 326 8.48 4.14 -1.53
C PHE A 326 9.03 5.46 -0.97
N LEU A 327 9.25 5.57 0.34
CA LEU A 327 9.98 6.67 0.98
C LEU A 327 11.40 6.76 0.43
N TYR A 328 12.12 5.64 0.39
CA TYR A 328 13.47 5.58 -0.17
C TYR A 328 13.50 5.95 -1.65
N GLN A 329 12.61 5.38 -2.46
CA GLN A 329 12.50 5.67 -3.89
C GLN A 329 12.23 7.16 -4.13
N THR A 330 11.23 7.72 -3.44
CA THR A 330 10.87 9.13 -3.55
C THR A 330 12.06 10.01 -3.16
N ALA A 331 12.73 9.70 -2.05
CA ALA A 331 13.89 10.43 -1.56
C ALA A 331 15.12 10.32 -2.49
N PHE A 332 15.39 9.14 -3.05
CA PHE A 332 16.47 8.87 -4.00
C PHE A 332 16.25 9.60 -5.33
N LEU A 333 15.03 9.59 -5.86
CA LEU A 333 14.70 10.32 -7.08
C LEU A 333 14.76 11.84 -6.88
N ILE A 334 14.38 12.34 -5.69
CA ILE A 334 14.56 13.74 -5.30
C ILE A 334 16.06 14.09 -5.18
N ASP A 335 16.88 13.29 -4.50
CA ASP A 335 18.33 13.49 -4.39
C ASP A 335 19.04 13.43 -5.76
N LYS A 336 18.64 12.51 -6.64
CA LYS A 336 19.12 12.48 -8.03
C LYS A 336 18.73 13.75 -8.79
N PHE A 337 17.54 14.30 -8.53
CA PHE A 337 17.11 15.57 -9.10
C PHE A 337 17.87 16.78 -8.52
N THR A 338 18.17 16.81 -7.21
CA THR A 338 18.89 17.94 -6.58
C THR A 338 20.31 18.11 -7.10
N LYS A 339 20.92 17.01 -7.57
CA LYS A 339 22.23 16.97 -8.24
C LYS A 339 22.22 17.50 -9.68
N SER A 340 21.06 17.90 -10.24
CA SER A 340 20.94 18.44 -11.60
C SER A 340 21.02 19.97 -11.66
N ASP A 341 21.55 20.51 -12.76
CA ASP A 341 21.56 21.97 -13.03
C ASP A 341 20.14 22.56 -12.96
N SER A 342 19.14 21.79 -13.40
CA SER A 342 17.74 22.21 -13.43
C SER A 342 17.13 22.39 -12.03
N PHE A 343 17.61 21.65 -11.02
CA PHE A 343 17.23 21.92 -9.64
C PHE A 343 17.81 23.24 -9.15
N GLN A 344 19.05 23.58 -9.49
CA GLN A 344 19.61 24.88 -9.12
C GLN A 344 18.86 26.02 -9.82
N GLU A 345 18.46 25.87 -11.09
CA GLU A 345 17.58 26.84 -11.76
C GLU A 345 16.21 26.98 -11.05
N ALA A 346 15.57 25.86 -10.70
CA ALA A 346 14.20 25.85 -10.20
C ALA A 346 14.07 26.12 -8.68
N PHE A 347 15.09 25.80 -7.87
CA PHE A 347 14.99 25.77 -6.40
C PHE A 347 16.11 26.55 -5.66
N ALA A 348 17.02 27.27 -6.32
CA ALA A 348 18.15 27.97 -5.67
C ALA A 348 17.76 28.84 -4.43
N SER A 349 16.58 29.46 -4.45
CA SER A 349 16.06 30.29 -3.36
C SER A 349 14.74 29.75 -2.77
N ASP A 350 14.40 28.49 -3.02
CA ASP A 350 13.18 27.87 -2.47
C ASP A 350 13.41 27.35 -1.05
N SER A 351 12.48 27.64 -0.14
CA SER A 351 12.54 27.20 1.26
C SER A 351 12.67 25.68 1.45
N ARG A 352 12.30 24.88 0.45
CA ARG A 352 12.37 23.41 0.47
C ARG A 352 13.74 22.85 0.09
N LYS A 353 14.66 23.69 -0.42
CA LYS A 353 15.95 23.27 -0.98
C LYS A 353 16.74 22.34 -0.04
N ASP A 354 16.95 22.76 1.21
CA ASP A 354 17.73 22.00 2.20
C ASP A 354 17.08 20.64 2.55
N ALA A 355 15.74 20.58 2.64
CA ALA A 355 15.00 19.35 2.90
C ALA A 355 15.04 18.39 1.69
N MET A 356 15.02 18.92 0.46
CA MET A 356 15.19 18.13 -0.76
C MET A 356 16.63 17.61 -0.91
N GLU A 357 17.64 18.45 -0.65
CA GLU A 357 19.07 18.06 -0.68
C GLU A 357 19.41 17.01 0.39
N LYS A 358 18.61 16.91 1.47
CA LYS A 358 18.75 15.89 2.53
C LYS A 358 17.73 14.76 2.47
N ALA A 359 16.88 14.70 1.43
CA ALA A 359 15.76 13.76 1.38
C ALA A 359 16.20 12.31 1.61
N LEU A 360 17.29 11.88 0.95
CA LEU A 360 17.84 10.53 1.07
C LEU A 360 18.34 10.21 2.49
N GLN A 361 19.04 11.17 3.12
CA GLN A 361 19.50 11.07 4.51
C GLN A 361 18.33 10.98 5.50
N HIS A 362 17.28 11.79 5.29
CA HIS A 362 16.07 11.75 6.10
C HIS A 362 15.35 10.40 5.97
N ALA A 363 15.18 9.89 4.74
CA ALA A 363 14.61 8.56 4.50
C ALA A 363 15.40 7.45 5.21
N ALA A 364 16.73 7.43 5.08
CA ALA A 364 17.60 6.44 5.73
C ALA A 364 17.50 6.50 7.26
N GLN A 365 17.41 7.70 7.84
CA GLN A 365 17.21 7.86 9.27
C GLN A 365 15.82 7.33 9.71
N ILE A 366 14.75 7.68 8.99
CA ILE A 366 13.38 7.19 9.25
C ILE A 366 13.33 5.65 9.22
N GLY A 367 13.85 5.04 8.15
CA GLY A 367 13.83 3.57 7.97
C GLY A 367 14.62 2.83 9.05
N LYS A 368 15.76 3.38 9.48
CA LYS A 368 16.53 2.83 10.60
C LYS A 368 15.80 2.94 11.94
N GLU A 369 15.19 4.09 12.22
CA GLU A 369 14.49 4.34 13.48
C GLU A 369 13.23 3.46 13.62
N ILE A 370 12.51 3.21 12.52
CA ILE A 370 11.36 2.29 12.49
C ILE A 370 11.76 0.84 12.78
N LYS A 371 12.89 0.35 12.24
CA LYS A 371 13.42 -1.00 12.55
C LYS A 371 13.80 -1.16 14.01
N GLU A 372 14.57 -0.21 14.54
CA GLU A 372 14.92 -0.21 15.95
C GLU A 372 13.66 -0.11 16.83
N ARG A 373 12.62 0.58 16.37
CA ARG A 373 11.31 0.58 17.04
C ARG A 373 10.62 -0.78 17.02
N PHE A 374 10.54 -1.49 15.88
CA PHE A 374 9.97 -2.85 15.82
C PHE A 374 10.66 -3.79 16.83
N LYS A 375 11.99 -3.74 16.89
CA LYS A 375 12.78 -4.47 17.87
C LYS A 375 12.46 -4.07 19.31
N ASN A 376 12.38 -2.78 19.63
CA ASN A 376 12.00 -2.33 20.98
C ASN A 376 10.58 -2.75 21.38
N ILE A 377 9.64 -2.76 20.42
CA ILE A 377 8.27 -3.27 20.62
C ILE A 377 8.30 -4.79 20.91
N ARG A 378 9.02 -5.57 20.10
CA ARG A 378 9.20 -7.02 20.31
C ARG A 378 9.79 -7.32 21.68
N GLU A 379 10.88 -6.65 22.07
CA GLU A 379 11.52 -6.93 23.35
C GLU A 379 10.63 -6.56 24.54
N TYR A 380 9.80 -5.52 24.43
CA TYR A 380 8.73 -5.25 25.40
C TYR A 380 7.66 -6.37 25.40
N PHE A 381 7.17 -6.76 24.22
CA PHE A 381 6.15 -7.81 24.04
C PHE A 381 6.59 -9.18 24.57
N LYS A 382 7.88 -9.51 24.51
CA LYS A 382 8.46 -10.69 25.18
C LYS A 382 8.30 -10.62 26.69
N LYS A 383 8.66 -9.49 27.33
CA LYS A 383 8.54 -9.34 28.80
C LYS A 383 7.09 -9.50 29.28
N ILE A 384 6.14 -8.98 28.52
CA ILE A 384 4.70 -9.10 28.83
C ILE A 384 4.06 -10.40 28.27
N LYS A 385 4.87 -11.35 27.75
CA LYS A 385 4.45 -12.68 27.25
C LYS A 385 3.41 -12.63 26.11
N VAL A 386 3.51 -11.61 25.27
CA VAL A 386 2.75 -11.45 24.02
C VAL A 386 3.49 -12.09 22.84
N VAL A 387 4.83 -12.02 22.85
CA VAL A 387 5.71 -12.65 21.85
C VAL A 387 6.57 -13.72 22.51
N ASP A 388 6.87 -14.80 21.81
CA ASP A 388 7.78 -15.86 22.25
C ASP A 388 9.17 -15.28 22.58
N GLU A 389 9.70 -15.56 23.77
CA GLU A 389 11.01 -15.06 24.23
C GLU A 389 12.14 -15.44 23.24
N LYS A 390 11.98 -16.53 22.48
CA LYS A 390 12.96 -17.01 21.51
C LYS A 390 12.90 -16.29 20.15
N PHE A 391 11.79 -15.65 19.79
CA PHE A 391 11.63 -15.01 18.48
C PHE A 391 12.69 -13.91 18.27
N CYS A 392 13.55 -14.08 17.27
CA CYS A 392 14.69 -13.18 17.02
C CYS A 392 15.01 -13.11 15.51
N PRO A 393 14.35 -12.18 14.78
CA PRO A 393 14.55 -11.96 13.34
C PRO A 393 16.01 -11.79 12.94
N GLU A 394 16.79 -11.05 13.72
CA GLU A 394 18.18 -10.70 13.44
C GLU A 394 19.13 -11.92 13.45
N ASN A 395 18.72 -13.00 14.14
CA ASN A 395 19.45 -14.27 14.17
C ASN A 395 18.76 -15.34 13.29
N LYS A 396 17.84 -14.95 12.40
CA LYS A 396 16.95 -15.84 11.63
C LYS A 396 16.13 -16.83 12.48
N ASN A 397 15.94 -16.57 13.78
CA ASN A 397 15.12 -17.43 14.62
C ASN A 397 13.65 -16.99 14.58
N ARG A 398 12.85 -17.67 13.74
CA ARG A 398 11.43 -17.41 13.55
C ARG A 398 10.51 -18.14 14.53
N GLN A 399 11.04 -18.79 15.57
CA GLN A 399 10.20 -19.49 16.55
C GLN A 399 9.22 -18.54 17.26
N ASP A 400 7.95 -18.60 16.84
CA ASP A 400 6.83 -17.79 17.33
C ASP A 400 5.79 -18.63 18.10
N THR A 401 6.07 -19.91 18.37
CA THR A 401 5.07 -20.91 18.77
C THR A 401 4.18 -20.47 19.94
N ASN A 402 4.76 -19.76 20.92
CA ASN A 402 4.08 -19.27 22.11
C ASN A 402 3.59 -17.80 22.00
N SER A 403 3.85 -17.12 20.88
CA SER A 403 3.32 -15.78 20.60
C SER A 403 1.80 -15.81 20.43
N LYS A 404 1.17 -14.68 20.75
CA LYS A 404 -0.27 -14.46 20.58
C LYS A 404 -0.66 -14.41 19.10
N ARG A 405 -1.77 -15.04 18.75
CA ARG A 405 -2.42 -14.84 17.45
C ARG A 405 -3.16 -13.52 17.45
N PHE A 406 -2.78 -12.63 16.53
CA PHE A 406 -3.41 -11.34 16.31
C PHE A 406 -4.18 -11.37 15.00
N GLY A 407 -5.44 -10.95 15.04
CA GLY A 407 -6.30 -10.82 13.86
C GLY A 407 -6.63 -9.36 13.58
N ILE A 408 -6.77 -9.03 12.30
CA ILE A 408 -7.18 -7.71 11.82
C ILE A 408 -8.34 -7.92 10.86
N VAL A 409 -9.56 -7.55 11.27
CA VAL A 409 -10.73 -7.61 10.39
C VAL A 409 -11.04 -6.21 9.86
N VAL A 410 -11.00 -6.06 8.55
CA VAL A 410 -11.38 -4.84 7.85
C VAL A 410 -12.85 -4.90 7.46
N PHE A 411 -13.60 -3.88 7.84
CA PHE A 411 -14.86 -3.52 7.17
C PHE A 411 -14.58 -2.36 6.21
N PRO A 412 -14.70 -2.56 4.89
CA PRO A 412 -14.57 -1.47 3.94
C PRO A 412 -15.69 -0.44 4.19
N PRO A 413 -15.40 0.87 4.27
CA PRO A 413 -16.39 1.88 4.59
C PRO A 413 -17.57 1.89 3.61
N ASP A 414 -18.78 2.19 4.08
CA ASP A 414 -20.00 2.24 3.24
C ASP A 414 -19.82 3.19 2.03
N SER A 415 -18.99 4.23 2.19
CA SER A 415 -18.62 5.16 1.11
C SER A 415 -17.89 4.53 -0.08
N PHE A 416 -17.47 3.26 0.01
CA PHE A 416 -16.86 2.48 -1.09
C PHE A 416 -17.77 1.38 -1.65
N GLY A 417 -19.01 1.23 -1.16
CA GLY A 417 -20.02 0.36 -1.78
C GLY A 417 -20.24 -1.00 -1.12
N ASN A 418 -19.93 -1.15 0.18
CA ASN A 418 -20.24 -2.32 1.01
C ASN A 418 -19.62 -3.63 0.48
N GLY A 419 -18.29 -3.66 0.41
CA GLY A 419 -17.52 -4.87 0.06
C GLY A 419 -17.55 -5.97 1.13
N ASP A 420 -16.84 -7.06 0.86
CA ASP A 420 -16.66 -8.18 1.80
C ASP A 420 -15.81 -7.79 3.01
N SER A 421 -16.05 -8.46 4.14
CA SER A 421 -15.25 -8.32 5.36
C SER A 421 -14.00 -9.19 5.25
N MET A 422 -12.84 -8.64 5.57
CA MET A 422 -11.55 -9.24 5.22
C MET A 422 -10.71 -9.48 6.47
N MET A 423 -10.23 -10.71 6.70
CA MET A 423 -9.15 -10.97 7.66
C MET A 423 -7.81 -10.72 6.97
N GLN A 424 -7.10 -9.70 7.43
CA GLN A 424 -5.82 -9.26 6.88
C GLN A 424 -4.63 -10.05 7.46
N THR A 425 -3.55 -10.12 6.70
CA THR A 425 -2.51 -11.16 6.85
C THR A 425 -1.11 -10.57 6.90
N ILE A 426 -0.10 -11.44 6.91
CA ILE A 426 1.32 -11.08 6.78
C ILE A 426 1.66 -10.33 5.50
N SER A 427 0.91 -10.51 4.40
CA SER A 427 1.15 -9.69 3.22
C SER A 427 0.87 -8.24 3.51
N ARG A 428 -0.28 -7.90 4.14
CA ARG A 428 -0.66 -6.49 4.43
C ARG A 428 0.12 -5.89 5.61
N TYR A 429 0.51 -6.71 6.58
CA TYR A 429 1.14 -6.26 7.82
C TYR A 429 2.40 -7.07 8.19
N PRO A 430 3.43 -7.11 7.32
CA PRO A 430 4.59 -7.97 7.53
C PRO A 430 5.33 -7.67 8.85
N PHE A 431 5.37 -6.40 9.29
CA PHE A 431 6.01 -6.01 10.54
C PHE A 431 5.42 -6.66 11.79
N LEU A 432 4.11 -6.96 11.83
CA LEU A 432 3.47 -7.56 13.00
C LEU A 432 4.01 -8.98 13.25
N TYR A 433 4.22 -9.74 12.18
CA TYR A 433 4.52 -11.16 12.25
C TYR A 433 6.01 -11.45 12.01
N LYS A 434 6.65 -10.76 11.05
CA LYS A 434 8.07 -10.96 10.70
C LYS A 434 9.02 -10.17 11.60
N ASP A 435 8.65 -8.97 12.03
CA ASP A 435 9.58 -8.07 12.73
C ASP A 435 9.29 -7.98 14.24
N ILE A 436 8.00 -7.92 14.61
CA ILE A 436 7.54 -7.93 16.01
C ILE A 436 7.37 -9.36 16.55
N GLY A 437 6.85 -10.31 15.77
CA GLY A 437 6.73 -11.72 16.15
C GLY A 437 5.39 -12.15 16.74
N LEU A 438 4.30 -11.43 16.43
CA LEU A 438 2.95 -11.95 16.61
C LEU A 438 2.70 -13.10 15.63
N ARG A 439 1.65 -13.91 15.86
CA ARG A 439 1.19 -14.92 14.89
C ARG A 439 -0.01 -14.40 14.12
N GLN A 440 -0.09 -14.69 12.83
CA GLN A 440 -1.28 -14.38 12.02
C GLN A 440 -2.42 -15.38 12.28
N ALA A 441 -3.65 -14.96 11.97
CA ALA A 441 -4.81 -15.84 11.92
C ALA A 441 -4.76 -16.71 10.66
N ILE A 442 -5.02 -18.02 10.81
CA ILE A 442 -5.00 -19.02 9.73
C ILE A 442 -6.25 -19.91 9.89
N PRO A 443 -6.94 -20.28 8.79
CA PRO A 443 -8.06 -21.22 8.79
C PRO A 443 -7.75 -22.55 9.47
N ASP A 444 -8.72 -23.07 10.21
CA ASP A 444 -8.64 -24.34 10.92
C ASP A 444 -8.43 -25.54 9.96
N THR A 445 -8.99 -25.48 8.75
CA THR A 445 -8.73 -26.40 7.62
C THR A 445 -7.24 -26.52 7.29
N LEU A 446 -6.56 -25.40 7.03
CA LEU A 446 -5.12 -25.36 6.74
C LEU A 446 -4.26 -25.83 7.91
N LEU A 447 -4.72 -25.66 9.15
CA LEU A 447 -4.01 -26.11 10.35
C LEU A 447 -4.14 -27.63 10.61
N LYS A 448 -5.15 -28.29 10.05
CA LYS A 448 -5.41 -29.73 10.29
C LYS A 448 -4.77 -30.66 9.26
N HIS A 449 -4.21 -30.11 8.17
CA HIS A 449 -3.68 -30.89 7.04
C HIS A 449 -4.70 -31.91 6.49
N GLU A 450 -5.99 -31.57 6.50
CA GLU A 450 -7.01 -32.41 5.88
C GLU A 450 -6.85 -32.29 4.36
N HIS A 451 -6.14 -33.26 3.77
CA HIS A 451 -6.10 -33.44 2.32
C HIS A 451 -7.51 -33.75 1.82
N HIS A 452 -8.22 -32.74 1.34
CA HIS A 452 -9.45 -32.92 0.59
C HIS A 452 -9.13 -33.54 -0.77
N GLU A 453 -9.10 -34.87 -0.83
CA GLU A 453 -9.30 -35.60 -2.07
C GLU A 453 -10.70 -35.25 -2.62
N GLU A 454 -10.74 -34.50 -3.73
CA GLU A 454 -11.89 -34.33 -4.64
C GLU A 454 -13.22 -33.77 -4.04
N HIS A 455 -13.18 -32.94 -3.01
CA HIS A 455 -14.40 -32.28 -2.47
C HIS A 455 -14.41 -30.75 -2.62
N ASP A 456 -15.33 -30.26 -3.48
CA ASP A 456 -15.82 -28.89 -3.65
C ASP A 456 -14.80 -27.74 -3.60
N HIS A 457 -13.96 -27.68 -4.64
CA HIS A 457 -13.13 -26.51 -5.00
C HIS A 457 -13.90 -25.17 -4.92
N GLU A 458 -15.18 -25.14 -5.34
CA GLU A 458 -16.04 -23.95 -5.29
C GLU A 458 -16.17 -23.33 -3.87
N SER A 459 -16.00 -24.11 -2.79
CA SER A 459 -16.15 -23.61 -1.42
C SER A 459 -14.85 -23.12 -0.78
N GLU A 460 -13.69 -23.61 -1.21
CA GLU A 460 -12.36 -23.16 -0.75
C GLU A 460 -11.84 -21.96 -1.57
N GLU A 461 -12.12 -21.92 -2.88
CA GLU A 461 -11.84 -20.76 -3.75
C GLU A 461 -12.53 -19.48 -3.23
N GLU A 462 -13.62 -19.64 -2.48
CA GLU A 462 -14.35 -18.55 -1.85
C GLU A 462 -13.68 -17.97 -0.58
N LEU A 463 -12.65 -18.61 -0.01
CA LEU A 463 -12.02 -18.20 1.26
C LEU A 463 -10.70 -17.45 1.09
N PHE A 464 -9.87 -17.81 0.11
CA PHE A 464 -8.61 -17.13 -0.18
C PHE A 464 -8.81 -16.10 -1.28
N ALA A 465 -8.44 -14.85 -1.02
CA ALA A 465 -8.57 -13.76 -1.98
C ALA A 465 -7.27 -12.95 -2.08
N VAL A 466 -7.08 -12.26 -3.21
CA VAL A 466 -5.94 -11.36 -3.44
C VAL A 466 -6.48 -10.02 -3.94
N ASP A 467 -6.04 -8.92 -3.33
CA ASP A 467 -6.39 -7.54 -3.68
C ASP A 467 -5.17 -6.61 -3.66
N ASP A 468 -5.41 -5.31 -3.79
CA ASP A 468 -4.38 -4.29 -3.93
C ASP A 468 -3.59 -4.01 -2.65
N HIS A 469 -3.90 -4.74 -1.57
CA HIS A 469 -3.28 -4.64 -0.27
C HIS A 469 -2.63 -5.94 0.21
N GLY A 470 -2.87 -7.06 -0.46
CA GLY A 470 -2.47 -8.36 0.09
C GLY A 470 -3.09 -9.57 -0.60
N TRP A 471 -2.70 -10.74 -0.09
CA TRP A 471 -3.64 -11.86 0.00
C TRP A 471 -4.32 -11.82 1.37
N TRP A 472 -5.58 -12.20 1.44
CA TRP A 472 -6.40 -12.11 2.65
C TRP A 472 -7.45 -13.22 2.70
N TRP A 473 -8.04 -13.42 3.87
CA TRP A 473 -9.12 -14.40 4.03
C TRP A 473 -10.47 -13.70 3.97
N ASN A 474 -11.32 -14.13 3.04
CA ASN A 474 -12.65 -13.59 2.85
C ASN A 474 -13.60 -14.13 3.94
N LEU A 475 -14.13 -13.26 4.79
CA LEU A 475 -15.12 -13.62 5.81
C LEU A 475 -16.57 -13.46 5.30
N GLY A 476 -16.75 -12.94 4.08
CA GLY A 476 -18.00 -12.67 3.40
C GLY A 476 -18.55 -11.26 3.65
N ASN A 477 -19.65 -10.94 2.98
CA ASN A 477 -20.30 -9.62 3.04
C ASN A 477 -20.74 -9.23 4.46
N ILE A 478 -21.14 -7.97 4.65
CA ILE A 478 -21.54 -7.40 5.94
C ILE A 478 -22.62 -8.22 6.70
N ASN A 479 -23.44 -9.04 6.02
CA ASN A 479 -24.42 -9.92 6.67
C ASN A 479 -23.83 -11.26 7.19
N LEU A 480 -22.54 -11.50 6.95
CA LEU A 480 -21.68 -12.59 7.43
C LEU A 480 -22.36 -13.97 7.53
N GLY A 481 -22.22 -14.76 6.46
CA GLY A 481 -22.53 -16.19 6.50
C GLY A 481 -21.64 -16.91 7.51
N ASN A 482 -22.24 -17.65 8.45
CA ASN A 482 -21.51 -18.27 9.57
C ASN A 482 -20.41 -19.27 9.16
N SER A 483 -20.39 -19.76 7.92
CA SER A 483 -19.44 -20.79 7.44
C SER A 483 -18.00 -20.30 7.39
N LYS A 484 -17.71 -19.16 6.73
CA LYS A 484 -16.33 -18.64 6.62
C LYS A 484 -15.77 -18.18 7.96
N ILE A 485 -16.64 -17.70 8.86
CA ILE A 485 -16.25 -17.37 10.25
C ILE A 485 -15.91 -18.61 11.06
N SER A 486 -16.58 -19.76 10.84
CA SER A 486 -16.28 -20.96 11.61
C SER A 486 -14.87 -21.52 11.38
N GLU A 487 -14.25 -21.22 10.24
CA GLU A 487 -12.83 -21.53 9.96
C GLU A 487 -11.84 -20.81 10.89
N PHE A 488 -12.26 -19.73 11.56
CA PHE A 488 -11.40 -18.97 12.47
C PHE A 488 -11.87 -19.03 13.92
N LYS A 489 -12.87 -19.87 14.23
CA LYS A 489 -13.51 -19.89 15.54
C LYS A 489 -12.51 -20.22 16.67
N ASP A 490 -12.50 -19.38 17.71
CA ASP A 490 -11.60 -19.52 18.87
C ASP A 490 -10.09 -19.60 18.50
N THR A 491 -9.68 -19.13 17.31
CA THR A 491 -8.28 -19.21 16.85
C THR A 491 -7.41 -18.05 17.33
N VAL A 492 -8.01 -16.86 17.51
CA VAL A 492 -7.34 -15.57 17.74
C VAL A 492 -7.28 -15.22 19.23
N ASP A 493 -6.16 -14.65 19.69
CA ASP A 493 -5.99 -14.18 21.09
C ASP A 493 -6.38 -12.71 21.25
N ASN A 494 -6.09 -11.86 20.25
CA ASN A 494 -6.40 -10.43 20.23
C ASN A 494 -6.87 -10.02 18.83
N LEU A 495 -7.92 -9.21 18.75
CA LEU A 495 -8.57 -8.86 17.48
C LEU A 495 -8.79 -7.35 17.40
N ILE A 496 -8.31 -6.75 16.31
CA ILE A 496 -8.68 -5.40 15.93
C ILE A 496 -9.72 -5.45 14.81
N VAL A 497 -10.75 -4.62 14.92
CA VAL A 497 -11.71 -4.33 13.85
C VAL A 497 -11.38 -2.95 13.31
N LEU A 498 -11.27 -2.83 12.00
CA LEU A 498 -10.96 -1.58 11.31
C LEU A 498 -12.20 -1.08 10.59
N ALA A 499 -12.70 0.07 11.02
CA ALA A 499 -13.86 0.76 10.47
C ALA A 499 -13.67 2.28 10.59
N ASN A 500 -14.41 3.10 9.84
CA ASN A 500 -14.49 4.53 10.18
C ASN A 500 -15.46 4.73 11.36
N GLU A 501 -15.37 5.90 11.99
CA GLU A 501 -16.14 6.20 13.20
C GLU A 501 -17.66 6.10 12.99
N ASP A 502 -18.15 6.46 11.81
CA ASP A 502 -19.57 6.39 11.48
C ASP A 502 -20.03 4.97 11.13
N ASP A 503 -19.21 4.20 10.40
CA ASP A 503 -19.48 2.78 10.13
C ASP A 503 -19.47 1.98 11.45
N TRP A 504 -18.53 2.26 12.36
CA TRP A 504 -18.44 1.58 13.65
C TRP A 504 -19.71 1.79 14.51
N LYS A 505 -20.30 2.98 14.50
CA LYS A 505 -21.58 3.27 15.22
C LYS A 505 -22.74 2.40 14.71
N LEU A 506 -22.69 1.94 13.46
CA LEU A 506 -23.66 1.01 12.87
C LEU A 506 -23.29 -0.45 13.20
N LEU A 507 -21.99 -0.77 13.17
CA LEU A 507 -21.47 -2.12 13.36
C LEU A 507 -21.46 -2.59 14.83
N GLU A 508 -21.18 -1.73 15.82
CA GLU A 508 -20.84 -2.16 17.19
C GLU A 508 -21.90 -3.01 17.91
N ASN A 509 -23.18 -2.86 17.52
CA ASN A 509 -24.31 -3.65 18.04
C ASN A 509 -24.89 -4.66 17.02
N SER A 510 -24.26 -4.80 15.86
CA SER A 510 -24.70 -5.65 14.74
C SER A 510 -24.60 -7.16 15.04
N ALA A 511 -25.27 -7.97 14.19
CA ALA A 511 -25.00 -9.41 14.16
C ALA A 511 -23.58 -9.73 13.70
N SER A 512 -23.01 -8.87 12.85
CA SER A 512 -21.71 -9.03 12.21
C SER A 512 -20.57 -8.97 13.23
N ILE A 513 -20.59 -7.99 14.15
CA ILE A 513 -19.61 -7.90 15.25
C ILE A 513 -19.78 -9.05 16.25
N ARG A 514 -21.00 -9.55 16.48
CA ARG A 514 -21.21 -10.78 17.27
C ARG A 514 -20.60 -12.01 16.59
N GLY A 515 -20.80 -12.17 15.29
CA GLY A 515 -20.15 -13.22 14.49
C GLY A 515 -18.63 -13.13 14.60
N ILE A 516 -18.06 -11.94 14.42
CA ILE A 516 -16.62 -11.71 14.51
C ILE A 516 -16.06 -11.96 15.92
N SER A 517 -16.85 -11.72 16.97
CA SER A 517 -16.43 -12.04 18.35
C SER A 517 -16.18 -13.54 18.56
N HIS A 518 -16.70 -14.43 17.70
CA HIS A 518 -16.41 -15.86 17.76
C HIS A 518 -15.01 -16.26 17.24
N LEU A 519 -14.27 -15.35 16.60
CA LEU A 519 -12.86 -15.61 16.26
C LEU A 519 -11.95 -15.58 17.50
N LEU A 520 -12.39 -14.90 18.57
CA LEU A 520 -11.62 -14.68 19.79
C LEU A 520 -11.79 -15.81 20.81
N LYS A 521 -10.67 -16.33 21.32
CA LYS A 521 -10.65 -17.20 22.52
C LYS A 521 -11.19 -16.51 23.78
N ASN A 522 -11.13 -15.17 23.83
CA ASN A 522 -11.63 -14.35 24.92
C ASN A 522 -12.26 -13.07 24.37
N SER A 523 -13.56 -12.89 24.61
CA SER A 523 -14.36 -11.79 24.06
C SER A 523 -13.93 -10.39 24.52
N SER A 524 -13.17 -10.25 25.61
CA SER A 524 -12.68 -8.92 26.06
C SER A 524 -11.53 -8.35 25.22
N ALA A 525 -10.97 -9.13 24.29
CA ALA A 525 -9.78 -8.76 23.51
C ALA A 525 -10.10 -8.19 22.11
N LEU A 526 -11.34 -7.75 21.88
CA LEU A 526 -11.78 -7.03 20.68
C LEU A 526 -11.60 -5.52 20.86
N VAL A 527 -10.95 -4.86 19.90
CA VAL A 527 -10.78 -3.39 19.88
C VAL A 527 -11.16 -2.85 18.49
N ASN A 528 -11.81 -1.68 18.43
CA ASN A 528 -12.00 -0.93 17.19
C ASN A 528 -10.89 0.12 17.02
N ASP A 529 -10.41 0.31 15.79
CA ASP A 529 -9.49 1.39 15.43
C ASP A 529 -9.78 1.90 14.00
N SER A 530 -9.18 3.04 13.64
CA SER A 530 -9.49 3.76 12.41
C SER A 530 -9.06 3.00 11.16
N TYR A 531 -10.02 2.72 10.28
CA TYR A 531 -9.78 2.24 8.92
C TYR A 531 -8.81 3.16 8.17
N ASP A 532 -9.08 4.48 8.14
CA ASP A 532 -8.24 5.46 7.43
C ASP A 532 -6.76 5.40 7.91
N LEU A 533 -6.51 5.26 9.22
CA LEU A 533 -5.17 5.10 9.78
C LEU A 533 -4.53 3.77 9.35
N TRP A 534 -5.21 2.65 9.63
CA TRP A 534 -4.70 1.30 9.39
C TRP A 534 -4.91 0.80 7.95
N SER A 535 -5.29 1.65 7.00
CA SER A 535 -5.41 1.24 5.59
C SER A 535 -4.61 2.14 4.67
N GLU A 536 -4.80 3.46 4.79
CA GLU A 536 -4.08 4.46 3.99
C GLU A 536 -2.84 4.96 4.72
N GLY A 537 -2.94 5.21 6.02
CA GLY A 537 -1.84 5.70 6.85
C GLY A 537 -0.62 4.77 6.89
N LEU A 538 -0.77 3.46 6.69
CA LEU A 538 0.37 2.53 6.58
C LEU A 538 1.40 2.93 5.52
N LYS A 539 0.94 3.58 4.44
CA LYS A 539 1.72 4.08 3.30
C LYS A 539 2.61 5.28 3.68
N ASN A 540 2.55 5.73 4.94
CA ASN A 540 3.19 6.93 5.46
C ASN A 540 3.95 6.65 6.78
N PRO A 541 5.25 7.01 6.90
CA PRO A 541 6.05 6.81 8.12
C PRO A 541 5.48 7.41 9.42
N ILE A 542 4.76 8.55 9.34
CA ILE A 542 4.10 9.19 10.50
C ILE A 542 2.97 8.29 11.00
N ALA A 543 2.11 7.84 10.10
CA ALA A 543 0.96 7.04 10.47
C ALA A 543 1.31 5.59 10.82
N LEU A 544 2.34 5.00 10.20
CA LEU A 544 2.94 3.76 10.71
C LEU A 544 3.38 3.91 12.18
N ASN A 545 3.98 5.03 12.55
CA ASN A 545 4.36 5.27 13.93
C ASN A 545 3.16 5.49 14.88
N LEU A 546 2.01 5.97 14.39
CA LEU A 546 0.74 6.02 15.13
C LEU A 546 0.08 4.63 15.28
N ILE A 547 0.18 3.78 14.25
CA ILE A 547 -0.25 2.38 14.29
C ILE A 547 0.53 1.61 15.37
N LEU A 548 1.85 1.77 15.40
CA LEU A 548 2.72 1.17 16.41
C LEU A 548 2.43 1.71 17.83
N ASP A 549 2.04 2.98 17.96
CA ASP A 549 1.54 3.53 19.23
C ASP A 549 0.27 2.80 19.70
N SER A 550 -0.71 2.65 18.80
CA SER A 550 -1.98 1.96 19.10
C SER A 550 -1.75 0.49 19.48
N LEU A 551 -0.92 -0.22 18.70
CA LEU A 551 -0.54 -1.61 18.95
C LEU A 551 0.09 -1.80 20.34
N VAL A 552 1.09 -1.00 20.70
CA VAL A 552 1.75 -1.10 22.02
C VAL A 552 0.79 -0.77 23.15
N ASN A 553 -0.08 0.24 22.97
CA ASN A 553 -1.12 0.63 23.92
C ASN A 553 -2.15 -0.47 24.14
N MET A 554 -2.59 -1.15 23.07
CA MET A 554 -3.54 -2.28 23.13
C MET A 554 -2.96 -3.43 23.95
N PHE A 555 -1.78 -3.92 23.58
CA PHE A 555 -1.16 -5.05 24.27
C PHE A 555 -0.69 -4.71 25.69
N GLN A 556 -0.25 -3.47 25.96
CA GLN A 556 0.02 -3.00 27.33
C GLN A 556 -1.25 -3.05 28.19
N LYS A 557 -2.37 -2.50 27.70
CA LYS A 557 -3.63 -2.46 28.45
C LYS A 557 -4.18 -3.85 28.77
N GLU A 558 -3.93 -4.86 27.94
CA GLU A 558 -4.41 -6.21 28.20
C GLU A 558 -3.46 -7.03 29.07
N TYR A 559 -2.15 -6.96 28.81
CA TYR A 559 -1.14 -7.89 29.37
C TYR A 559 -0.17 -7.28 30.41
N ASP A 560 -0.04 -5.95 30.52
CA ASP A 560 0.78 -5.28 31.54
C ASP A 560 0.07 -4.03 32.11
N LYS A 561 -1.08 -4.28 32.74
CA LYS A 561 -2.00 -3.26 33.29
C LYS A 561 -1.32 -2.30 34.28
N ASP A 562 -0.31 -2.78 35.00
CA ASP A 562 0.41 -2.03 36.05
C ASP A 562 1.73 -1.38 35.57
N PHE A 563 2.08 -1.51 34.28
CA PHE A 563 3.37 -1.04 33.71
C PHE A 563 4.60 -1.62 34.40
N SER A 564 4.56 -2.93 34.69
CA SER A 564 5.63 -3.72 35.30
C SER A 564 6.96 -3.60 34.55
N HIS A 565 6.91 -3.38 33.24
CA HIS A 565 8.08 -3.25 32.35
C HIS A 565 8.19 -1.84 31.75
N LYS A 566 8.07 -0.81 32.60
CA LYS A 566 8.06 0.61 32.19
C LYS A 566 9.26 1.06 31.32
N SER A 567 10.47 0.53 31.56
CA SER A 567 11.67 0.89 30.78
C SER A 567 11.56 0.41 29.33
N GLU A 568 11.13 -0.82 29.15
CA GLU A 568 10.91 -1.46 27.85
C GLU A 568 9.70 -0.82 27.14
N TYR A 569 8.62 -0.56 27.86
CA TYR A 569 7.46 0.21 27.36
C TYR A 569 7.88 1.59 26.85
N GLN A 570 8.72 2.32 27.58
CA GLN A 570 9.22 3.63 27.15
C GLN A 570 9.94 3.55 25.81
N LYS A 571 10.82 2.56 25.62
CA LYS A 571 11.54 2.36 24.35
C LYS A 571 10.61 1.97 23.20
N ALA A 572 9.61 1.12 23.45
CA ALA A 572 8.62 0.72 22.45
C ALA A 572 7.77 1.90 21.93
N MET A 573 7.57 2.92 22.77
CA MET A 573 6.81 4.14 22.44
C MET A 573 7.64 5.25 21.78
N GLU A 574 8.98 5.14 21.74
CA GLU A 574 9.85 6.11 21.07
C GLU A 574 9.74 6.00 19.55
N TRP A 575 9.62 7.14 18.87
CA TRP A 575 9.63 7.20 17.40
C TRP A 575 11.04 7.36 16.83
N GLY A 576 11.99 7.89 17.63
CA GLY A 576 13.37 8.15 17.23
C GLY A 576 13.75 9.63 17.19
N ASN A 577 15.01 9.90 16.83
CA ASN A 577 15.61 11.24 16.84
C ASN A 577 15.24 12.04 15.60
N TYR A 578 14.92 11.40 14.47
CA TYR A 578 14.41 12.08 13.29
C TYR A 578 13.17 12.87 13.68
N TRP A 579 12.17 12.19 14.24
CA TRP A 579 10.90 12.78 14.61
C TRP A 579 11.01 13.79 15.76
N SER A 580 11.80 13.48 16.79
CA SER A 580 11.88 14.31 18.00
C SER A 580 12.89 15.46 17.94
N GLU A 581 13.82 15.46 16.96
CA GLU A 581 14.88 16.47 16.85
C GLU A 581 15.15 17.01 15.45
N THR A 582 15.05 16.21 14.38
CA THR A 582 15.33 16.66 13.00
C THR A 582 14.08 17.29 12.39
N TYR A 583 13.01 16.52 12.29
CA TYR A 583 11.73 16.85 11.66
C TYR A 583 11.11 18.15 12.21
N LEU A 584 11.18 18.35 13.53
CA LEU A 584 10.67 19.55 14.20
C LEU A 584 11.53 20.82 14.01
N LYS A 585 12.70 20.72 13.36
CA LYS A 585 13.60 21.85 13.06
C LYS A 585 13.64 22.23 11.56
N ILE A 586 13.25 21.30 10.68
CA ILE A 586 12.89 21.60 9.28
C ILE A 586 11.64 22.51 9.27
#